data_AF-A0A401TNU3-F1
#
_entry.id   AF-A0A401TNU3-F1
#
_cell.length_a   1.000
_cell.length_b   1.000
_cell.length_c   1.000
_cell.angle_alpha   90.00
_cell.angle_beta   90.00
_cell.angle_gamma   90.00
#
_symmetry.space_group_name_H-M   'P 1'
#
loop_
_entity.id
_entity.type
_entity.pdbx_description
1 polymer ?
#
loop_
_entity_poly.entity_id
_entity_poly.type
_entity_poly.pdbx_seq_one_letter_code
_entity_poly.pdbx_strand_id
1 'polypeptide(L)'
;MRLFTFCEFSAFESQGSKSGNRRTANIQSVGYSDLFALGKDDLTEVLLDFPEAKEMLEVKGREMLLRMGLLDEAIAPSEVENGRVVTKVGPMENSLDLLQTRMARLMAELESSFQKVSFRLDCLENVLEVDEGLESEGNVKIPGSPRIKLNNPGLFQDVGPDKSQPDSPHAAQELS
;
A
#
# COMPACT_ATOMS: atom_id res chain seq x y z
N MET A 1 -3.26 -12.23 -49.02
CA MET A 1 -4.31 -12.94 -48.25
C MET A 1 -4.90 -11.96 -47.25
N ARG A 2 -6.22 -11.72 -47.28
CA ARG A 2 -6.89 -11.02 -46.16
C ARG A 2 -7.30 -12.09 -45.16
N LEU A 3 -6.69 -12.11 -43.98
CA LEU A 3 -7.19 -12.88 -42.86
C LEU A 3 -8.40 -12.13 -42.30
N PHE A 4 -9.57 -12.75 -42.35
CA PHE A 4 -10.74 -12.29 -41.62
C PHE A 4 -10.71 -12.96 -40.25
N THR A 5 -10.32 -12.22 -39.22
CA THR A 5 -10.37 -12.68 -37.84
C THR A 5 -11.76 -12.36 -37.29
N PHE A 6 -12.55 -13.39 -37.00
CA PHE A 6 -13.83 -13.23 -36.31
C PHE A 6 -13.71 -13.76 -34.89
N CYS A 7 -13.21 -12.92 -33.99
CA CYS A 7 -13.22 -13.12 -32.54
C CYS A 7 -12.78 -11.82 -31.85
N GLU A 8 -13.51 -10.72 -32.06
CA GLU A 8 -13.02 -9.40 -31.63
C GLU A 8 -13.41 -9.05 -30.19
N PHE A 9 -14.47 -9.66 -29.61
CA PHE A 9 -15.04 -9.20 -28.33
C PHE A 9 -15.24 -10.26 -27.25
N SER A 10 -15.42 -11.53 -27.60
CA SER A 10 -15.76 -12.58 -26.60
C SER A 10 -14.57 -13.08 -25.78
N ALA A 11 -13.34 -12.69 -26.15
CA ALA A 11 -12.15 -13.10 -25.42
C ALA A 11 -12.03 -12.41 -24.05
N PHE A 12 -12.65 -11.24 -23.87
CA PHE A 12 -12.53 -10.44 -22.65
C PHE A 12 -13.74 -10.61 -21.74
N GLU A 13 -13.52 -11.19 -20.56
CA GLU A 13 -14.50 -11.24 -19.49
C GLU A 13 -14.39 -9.96 -18.65
N SER A 14 -14.85 -8.82 -19.18
CA SER A 14 -15.04 -7.65 -18.32
C SER A 14 -16.28 -7.82 -17.47
N GLN A 15 -16.08 -7.90 -16.16
CA GLN A 15 -17.16 -7.68 -15.20
C GLN A 15 -17.69 -6.25 -15.43
N GLY A 16 -18.89 -6.13 -16.00
CA GLY A 16 -19.51 -4.83 -16.35
C GLY A 16 -20.00 -4.69 -17.79
N SER A 17 -19.78 -5.67 -18.67
CA SER A 17 -20.38 -5.66 -20.01
C SER A 17 -21.87 -5.99 -19.97
N LYS A 18 -22.71 -5.11 -20.53
CA LYS A 18 -24.18 -5.33 -20.65
C LYS A 18 -24.52 -6.52 -21.54
N SER A 19 -23.64 -6.81 -22.49
CA SER A 19 -23.72 -7.96 -23.38
C SER A 19 -22.59 -8.90 -23.01
N GLY A 20 -22.89 -9.98 -22.28
CA GLY A 20 -21.95 -11.06 -22.01
C GLY A 20 -21.53 -11.80 -23.30
N ASN A 21 -20.87 -12.95 -23.16
CA ASN A 21 -20.41 -13.81 -24.26
C ASN A 21 -21.57 -14.43 -25.08
N ARG A 22 -22.35 -13.59 -25.76
CA ARG A 22 -23.45 -13.98 -26.64
C ARG A 22 -23.04 -13.78 -28.09
N ARG A 23 -23.44 -14.73 -28.93
CA ARG A 23 -23.26 -14.65 -30.39
C ARG A 23 -24.02 -13.43 -30.91
N THR A 24 -23.29 -12.44 -31.43
CA THR A 24 -23.87 -11.18 -31.92
C THR A 24 -24.19 -11.20 -33.42
N ALA A 25 -23.76 -12.23 -34.16
CA ALA A 25 -24.02 -12.38 -35.59
C ALA A 25 -24.01 -13.85 -36.04
N ASN A 26 -24.75 -14.15 -37.10
CA ASN A 26 -24.60 -15.39 -37.86
C ASN A 26 -23.67 -15.14 -39.05
N ILE A 27 -22.76 -16.07 -39.32
CA ILE A 27 -21.80 -15.97 -40.41
C ILE A 27 -21.85 -17.28 -41.18
N GLN A 28 -21.93 -17.17 -42.50
CA GLN A 28 -21.93 -18.29 -43.44
C GLN A 28 -20.88 -18.02 -44.51
N SER A 29 -20.00 -18.99 -44.78
CA SER A 29 -19.10 -18.91 -45.92
C SER A 29 -19.86 -19.25 -47.20
N VAL A 30 -19.54 -18.56 -48.30
CA VAL A 30 -20.13 -18.82 -49.63
C VAL A 30 -19.46 -20.04 -50.30
N GLY A 31 -18.27 -20.43 -49.83
CA GLY A 31 -17.51 -21.58 -50.34
C GLY A 31 -16.65 -22.25 -49.25
N TYR A 32 -15.65 -23.01 -49.69
CA TYR A 32 -14.69 -23.66 -48.80
C TYR A 32 -13.76 -22.63 -48.16
N SER A 33 -13.71 -22.63 -46.83
CA SER A 33 -12.86 -21.75 -46.03
C SER A 33 -12.18 -22.55 -44.94
N ASP A 34 -10.86 -22.41 -44.83
CA ASP A 34 -10.11 -22.95 -43.70
C ASP A 34 -10.15 -21.94 -42.56
N LEU A 35 -10.68 -22.37 -41.41
CA LEU A 35 -10.82 -21.56 -40.21
C LEU A 35 -9.87 -22.07 -39.14
N PHE A 36 -9.13 -21.17 -38.52
CA PHE A 36 -8.34 -21.46 -37.31
C PHE A 36 -9.12 -20.94 -36.11
N ALA A 37 -9.28 -21.79 -35.10
CA ALA A 37 -9.86 -21.43 -33.83
C ALA A 37 -8.76 -21.29 -32.79
N LEU A 38 -8.84 -20.23 -31.98
CA LEU A 38 -8.01 -20.05 -30.81
C LEU A 38 -8.90 -20.14 -29.58
N GLY A 39 -8.55 -21.01 -28.63
CA GLY A 39 -9.24 -21.12 -27.35
C GLY A 39 -9.03 -19.87 -26.50
N LYS A 40 -10.02 -19.53 -25.67
CA LYS A 40 -9.89 -18.43 -24.70
C LYS A 40 -8.76 -18.73 -23.71
N ASP A 41 -8.72 -19.95 -23.20
CA ASP A 41 -7.75 -20.38 -22.19
C ASP A 41 -6.32 -20.35 -22.74
N ASP A 42 -6.10 -20.91 -23.94
CA ASP A 42 -4.81 -20.89 -24.64
C ASP A 42 -4.31 -19.46 -24.89
N LEU A 43 -5.21 -18.55 -25.29
CA LEU A 43 -4.86 -17.14 -25.46
C LEU A 43 -4.45 -16.50 -24.13
N THR A 44 -5.19 -16.76 -23.05
CA THR A 44 -4.88 -16.19 -21.74
C THR A 44 -3.56 -16.70 -21.19
N GLU A 45 -3.20 -17.96 -21.44
CA GLU A 45 -1.91 -18.54 -21.07
C GLU A 45 -0.77 -17.80 -21.78
N VAL A 46 -0.85 -17.64 -23.10
CA VAL A 46 0.17 -16.89 -23.87
C VAL A 46 0.28 -15.44 -23.40
N LEU A 47 -0.83 -14.80 -23.03
CA LEU A 47 -0.83 -13.43 -22.54
C LEU A 47 -0.22 -13.27 -21.13
N LEU A 48 0.00 -14.35 -20.38
CA LEU A 48 0.76 -14.28 -19.12
C LEU A 48 2.26 -14.01 -19.38
N ASP A 49 2.80 -14.59 -20.46
CA ASP A 49 4.20 -14.41 -20.84
C ASP A 49 4.47 -13.03 -21.46
N PHE A 50 3.43 -12.38 -22.02
CA PHE A 50 3.53 -11.08 -22.68
C PHE A 50 2.63 -10.02 -22.02
N PRO A 51 3.06 -9.43 -20.89
CA PRO A 51 2.22 -8.50 -20.12
C PRO A 51 1.92 -7.18 -20.86
N GLU A 52 2.85 -6.70 -21.69
CA GLU A 52 2.65 -5.50 -22.51
C GLU A 52 1.56 -5.70 -23.58
N ALA A 53 1.57 -6.86 -24.24
CA ALA A 53 0.56 -7.22 -25.22
C ALA A 53 -0.82 -7.38 -24.57
N LYS A 54 -0.87 -7.96 -23.36
CA LYS A 54 -2.10 -8.06 -22.57
C LYS A 54 -2.69 -6.68 -22.28
N GLU A 55 -1.89 -5.74 -21.77
CA GLU A 55 -2.36 -4.39 -21.46
C GLU A 55 -2.89 -3.65 -22.70
N MET A 56 -2.16 -3.71 -23.81
CA MET A 56 -2.58 -3.09 -25.07
C MET A 56 -3.89 -3.70 -25.59
N LEU A 57 -4.05 -5.02 -25.47
CA LEU A 57 -5.25 -5.72 -25.89
C LEU A 57 -6.45 -5.33 -25.03
N GLU A 58 -6.27 -5.21 -23.72
CA GLU A 58 -7.33 -4.77 -22.80
C GLU A 58 -7.76 -3.33 -23.05
N VAL A 59 -6.81 -2.41 -23.29
CA VAL A 59 -7.12 -1.00 -23.62
C VAL A 59 -7.95 -0.92 -24.90
N LYS A 60 -7.52 -1.60 -25.96
CA LYS A 60 -8.27 -1.63 -27.23
C LYS A 60 -9.63 -2.30 -27.08
N GLY A 61 -9.70 -3.40 -26.34
CA GLY A 61 -10.96 -4.09 -26.05
C GLY A 61 -11.96 -3.16 -25.36
N ARG A 62 -11.52 -2.42 -24.33
CA ARG A 62 -12.34 -1.42 -23.63
C ARG A 62 -12.79 -0.29 -24.56
N GLU A 63 -11.88 0.28 -25.33
CA GLU A 63 -12.20 1.36 -26.28
C GLU A 63 -13.30 0.95 -27.27
N MET A 64 -13.18 -0.27 -27.80
CA MET A 64 -14.14 -0.79 -28.76
C MET A 64 -15.50 -1.11 -28.11
N LEU A 65 -15.52 -1.66 -26.88
CA LEU A 65 -16.76 -1.90 -26.12
C LEU A 65 -17.47 -0.59 -25.74
N LEU A 66 -16.72 0.45 -25.37
CA LEU A 66 -17.25 1.80 -25.11
C LEU A 66 -17.85 2.40 -26.38
N ARG A 67 -17.15 2.30 -27.51
CA ARG A 67 -17.65 2.77 -28.81
C ARG A 67 -18.96 2.08 -29.21
N MET A 68 -19.11 0.80 -28.86
CA MET A 68 -20.33 0.02 -29.11
C MET A 68 -21.43 0.24 -28.05
N GLY A 69 -21.16 1.02 -26.99
CA GLY A 69 -22.11 1.27 -25.90
C GLY A 69 -22.40 0.03 -25.03
N LEU A 70 -21.51 -0.98 -25.09
CA LEU A 70 -21.68 -2.27 -24.43
C LEU A 70 -21.05 -2.34 -23.03
N LEU A 71 -20.33 -1.29 -22.63
CA LEU A 71 -19.68 -1.15 -21.32
C LEU A 71 -20.35 -0.03 -20.51
N ASP A 72 -20.65 -0.26 -19.23
CA ASP A 72 -20.99 0.82 -18.30
C ASP A 72 -19.71 1.41 -17.69
N GLU A 73 -19.49 2.70 -17.93
CA GLU A 73 -18.36 3.51 -17.41
C GLU A 73 -18.19 3.39 -15.88
N ALA A 74 -19.28 3.06 -15.16
CA ALA A 74 -19.34 3.09 -13.71
C ALA A 74 -18.73 1.87 -12.99
N ILE A 75 -18.46 0.75 -13.69
CA ILE A 75 -17.99 -0.50 -13.06
C ILE A 75 -16.50 -0.77 -13.35
N ALA A 76 -15.90 -0.04 -14.29
CA ALA A 76 -14.65 -0.47 -14.92
C ALA A 76 -13.29 -0.14 -14.23
N PRO A 77 -13.12 0.82 -13.28
CA PRO A 77 -11.76 1.18 -12.87
C PRO A 77 -11.28 0.60 -11.53
N SER A 78 -11.90 -0.44 -10.95
CA SER A 78 -11.53 -0.83 -9.57
C SER A 78 -10.94 -2.22 -9.38
N GLU A 79 -11.44 -3.30 -9.98
CA GLU A 79 -11.14 -4.62 -9.38
C GLU A 79 -9.75 -5.20 -9.74
N VAL A 80 -9.28 -5.05 -10.97
CA VAL A 80 -8.00 -5.65 -11.42
C VAL A 80 -6.80 -4.78 -11.04
N GLU A 81 -6.99 -3.46 -11.00
CA GLU A 81 -5.94 -2.50 -10.60
C GLU A 81 -5.71 -2.56 -9.08
N ASN A 82 -6.77 -2.69 -8.28
CA ASN A 82 -6.65 -2.82 -6.83
C ASN A 82 -5.87 -4.08 -6.41
N GLY A 83 -6.10 -5.24 -7.04
CA GLY A 83 -5.35 -6.45 -6.70
C GLY A 83 -3.84 -6.35 -7.00
N ARG A 84 -3.47 -5.69 -8.10
CA ARG A 84 -2.07 -5.51 -8.52
C ARG A 84 -1.34 -4.43 -7.71
N VAL A 85 -2.05 -3.37 -7.32
CA VAL A 85 -1.50 -2.33 -6.43
C VAL A 85 -1.31 -2.89 -5.02
N VAL A 86 -2.30 -3.62 -4.49
CA VAL A 86 -2.23 -4.22 -3.14
C VAL A 86 -1.06 -5.19 -3.00
N THR A 87 -0.78 -6.03 -4.01
CA THR A 87 0.35 -6.98 -3.95
C THR A 87 1.74 -6.32 -3.95
N LYS A 88 1.88 -5.13 -4.53
CA LYS A 88 3.15 -4.37 -4.51
C LYS A 88 3.30 -3.51 -3.25
N VAL A 89 2.20 -3.07 -2.66
CA VAL A 89 2.19 -2.23 -1.46
C VAL A 89 2.67 -3.01 -0.23
N GLY A 90 2.24 -4.28 -0.06
CA GLY A 90 2.65 -5.09 1.10
C GLY A 90 4.17 -5.24 1.31
N PRO A 91 4.97 -5.58 0.28
CA PRO A 91 6.43 -5.64 0.40
C PRO A 91 7.08 -4.29 0.74
N MET A 92 6.50 -3.18 0.26
CA MET A 92 6.99 -1.83 0.56
C MET A 92 6.71 -1.45 2.02
N GLU A 93 5.53 -1.81 2.54
CA GLU A 93 5.18 -1.65 3.96
C GLU A 93 6.17 -2.40 4.86
N ASN A 94 6.46 -3.67 4.56
CA ASN A 94 7.44 -4.46 5.31
C ASN A 94 8.86 -3.83 5.30
N SER A 95 9.27 -3.25 4.16
CA SER A 95 10.55 -2.54 4.06
C SER A 95 10.57 -1.25 4.87
N LEU A 96 9.44 -0.54 4.92
CA LEU A 96 9.27 0.67 5.72
C LEU A 96 9.40 0.34 7.22
N ASP A 97 8.73 -0.71 7.70
CA ASP A 97 8.78 -1.16 9.09
C ASP A 97 10.20 -1.53 9.54
N LEU A 98 10.94 -2.23 8.68
CA LEU A 98 12.33 -2.58 8.94
C LEU A 98 13.21 -1.33 9.03
N LEU A 99 13.01 -0.36 8.13
CA LEU A 99 13.76 0.88 8.13
C LEU A 99 13.45 1.73 9.37
N GLN A 100 12.17 1.82 9.76
CA GLN A 100 11.73 2.53 10.96
C GLN A 100 12.34 1.92 12.22
N THR A 101 12.41 0.59 12.31
CA THR A 101 13.09 -0.11 13.42
C THR A 101 14.58 0.21 13.47
N ARG A 102 15.26 0.26 12.31
CA ARG A 102 16.68 0.63 12.24
C ARG A 102 16.91 2.08 12.64
N MET A 103 16.04 3.00 12.22
CA MET A 103 16.09 4.40 12.61
C MET A 103 15.93 4.57 14.13
N ALA A 104 14.95 3.90 14.73
CA ALA A 104 14.76 3.93 16.19
C ALA A 104 16.02 3.47 16.93
N ARG A 105 16.67 2.40 16.45
CA ARG A 105 17.92 1.90 17.03
C ARG A 105 19.08 2.90 16.87
N LEU A 106 19.26 3.48 15.68
CA LEU A 106 20.32 4.47 15.44
C LEU A 106 20.13 5.73 16.29
N MET A 107 18.89 6.19 16.47
CA MET A 107 18.58 7.32 17.35
C MET A 107 18.99 7.01 18.80
N ALA A 108 18.68 5.82 19.30
CA ALA A 108 19.09 5.40 20.64
C ALA A 108 20.62 5.27 20.81
N GLU A 109 21.31 4.75 19.78
CA GLU A 109 22.78 4.65 19.78
C GLU A 109 23.45 6.03 19.78
N LEU A 110 22.91 6.98 18.99
CA LEU A 110 23.38 8.36 18.95
C LEU A 110 23.20 9.06 20.31
N GLU A 111 22.03 8.91 20.92
CA GLU A 111 21.72 9.51 22.22
C GLU A 111 22.61 8.93 23.33
N SER A 112 22.87 7.62 23.30
CA SER A 112 23.83 6.97 24.21
C SER A 112 25.25 7.52 24.05
N SER A 113 25.69 7.74 22.80
CA SER A 113 27.02 8.31 22.52
C SER A 113 27.12 9.75 23.01
N PHE A 114 26.13 10.58 22.74
CA PHE A 114 26.07 11.96 23.24
C PHE A 114 26.08 12.01 24.76
N GLN A 115 25.30 11.15 25.43
CA GLN A 115 25.25 11.10 26.89
C GLN A 115 26.61 10.70 27.51
N LYS A 116 27.32 9.74 26.90
CA LYS A 116 28.67 9.35 27.35
C LYS A 116 29.68 10.48 27.20
N VAL A 117 29.63 11.19 26.08
CA VAL A 117 30.53 12.33 25.84
C VAL A 117 30.21 13.47 26.80
N SER A 118 28.93 13.82 26.96
CA SER A 118 28.48 14.84 27.90
C SER A 118 28.90 14.53 29.34
N PHE A 119 28.70 13.29 29.82
CA PHE A 119 29.14 12.88 31.15
C PHE A 119 30.66 12.99 31.34
N ARG A 120 31.44 12.62 30.32
CA ARG A 120 32.91 12.75 30.38
C ARG A 120 33.34 14.21 30.39
N LEU A 121 32.64 15.07 29.65
CA LEU A 121 32.90 16.51 29.62
C LEU A 121 32.61 17.12 30.99
N ASP A 122 31.46 16.81 31.59
CA ASP A 122 31.07 17.24 32.94
C ASP A 122 32.08 16.76 34.01
N CYS A 123 32.55 15.51 33.93
CA CYS A 123 33.60 15.03 34.83
C CYS A 123 34.92 15.80 34.67
N LEU A 124 35.31 16.13 33.42
CA LEU A 124 36.54 16.89 33.17
C LEU A 124 36.40 18.36 33.60
N GLU A 125 35.23 18.97 33.38
CA GLU A 125 34.91 20.33 33.84
C GLU A 125 35.03 20.41 35.36
N ASN A 126 34.44 19.47 36.10
CA ASN A 126 34.56 19.41 37.55
C ASN A 126 36.01 19.17 38.03
N VAL A 127 36.85 18.43 37.28
CA VAL A 127 38.27 18.23 37.62
C VAL A 127 39.09 19.50 37.34
N LEU A 128 38.78 20.23 36.27
CA LEU A 128 39.43 21.50 35.94
C LEU A 128 38.99 22.63 36.89
N GLU A 129 37.73 22.64 37.35
CA GLU A 129 37.29 23.53 38.43
C GLU A 129 38.05 23.27 39.74
N VAL A 130 38.47 22.03 39.99
CA VAL A 130 39.29 21.67 41.16
C VAL A 130 40.76 22.10 40.99
N ASP A 131 41.28 22.21 39.76
CA ASP A 131 42.68 22.59 39.51
C ASP A 131 42.90 24.11 39.51
N GLU A 132 41.85 24.91 39.24
CA GLU A 132 41.87 26.38 39.37
C GLU A 132 41.59 26.88 40.81
N GLY A 133 41.43 25.95 41.77
CA GLY A 133 41.10 26.25 43.16
C GLY A 133 41.97 25.48 44.16
N LEU A 134 43.20 25.95 44.37
CA LEU A 134 44.09 25.75 45.53
C LEU A 134 44.05 24.38 46.27
N GLU A 135 45.22 23.72 46.29
CA GLU A 135 45.70 22.80 47.32
C GLU A 135 44.71 22.40 48.43
N SER A 136 44.15 21.19 48.39
CA SER A 136 43.72 20.48 49.61
C SER A 136 43.34 19.03 49.30
N GLU A 137 43.89 18.13 50.11
CA GLU A 137 43.70 16.69 50.05
C GLU A 137 42.25 16.21 50.11
N GLY A 138 42.02 15.07 49.46
CA GLY A 138 41.26 13.97 50.03
C GLY A 138 39.74 14.02 49.88
N ASN A 139 39.24 13.28 48.88
CA ASN A 139 38.14 12.30 48.96
C ASN A 139 37.36 12.26 47.64
N VAL A 140 37.72 11.35 46.73
CA VAL A 140 36.97 11.14 45.48
C VAL A 140 35.66 10.42 45.81
N LYS A 141 34.59 11.18 46.01
CA LYS A 141 33.24 10.64 46.09
C LYS A 141 32.75 10.39 44.66
N ILE A 142 32.73 9.12 44.25
CA ILE A 142 32.16 8.70 42.97
C ILE A 142 30.65 8.99 43.01
N PRO A 143 30.10 9.91 42.20
CA PRO A 143 28.66 10.10 42.13
C PRO A 143 28.04 8.88 41.46
N GLY A 144 27.19 8.16 42.19
CA GLY A 144 26.45 7.02 41.68
C GLY A 144 25.60 7.42 40.46
N SER A 145 25.59 6.55 39.46
CA SER A 145 24.86 6.76 38.21
C SER A 145 23.39 7.11 38.46
N PRO A 146 22.84 8.18 37.85
CA PRO A 146 21.42 8.47 37.93
C PRO A 146 20.63 7.35 37.22
N ARG A 147 19.78 6.66 37.97
CA ARG A 147 18.80 5.70 37.44
C ARG A 147 17.73 6.47 36.67
N ILE A 148 17.72 6.37 35.34
CA ILE A 148 16.75 7.06 34.48
C ILE A 148 15.34 6.57 34.86
N LYS A 149 14.50 7.49 35.34
CA LYS A 149 13.04 7.30 35.32
C LYS A 149 12.60 7.52 33.88
N LEU A 150 12.07 6.49 33.23
CA LEU A 150 11.28 6.67 32.01
C LEU A 150 10.09 7.56 32.36
N ASN A 151 10.16 8.83 32.00
CA ASN A 151 8.98 9.66 31.89
C ASN A 151 8.75 9.88 30.41
N ASN A 152 7.65 9.32 29.90
CA ASN A 152 7.24 9.41 28.52
C ASN A 152 6.13 10.47 28.45
N PRO A 153 6.40 11.73 28.08
CA PRO A 153 5.34 12.65 27.69
C PRO A 153 5.02 12.38 26.21
N GLY A 154 3.75 12.06 25.97
CA GLY A 154 3.27 11.57 24.69
C GLY A 154 3.54 12.47 23.50
N LEU A 155 3.75 11.82 22.35
CA LEU A 155 3.54 12.43 21.05
C LEU A 155 2.99 11.38 20.10
N PHE A 156 1.71 11.06 20.26
CA PHE A 156 0.83 10.69 19.16
C PHE A 156 -0.61 10.97 19.63
N GLN A 157 -1.18 12.08 19.16
CA GLN A 157 -2.60 12.34 19.31
C GLN A 157 -3.34 11.41 18.36
N ASP A 158 -4.08 10.46 18.94
CA ASP A 158 -5.13 9.74 18.25
C ASP A 158 -6.17 10.74 17.74
N VAL A 159 -6.25 10.94 16.42
CA VAL A 159 -7.43 11.50 15.77
C VAL A 159 -8.27 10.33 15.27
N GLY A 160 -9.02 9.73 16.19
CA GLY A 160 -10.16 8.87 15.88
C GLY A 160 -11.47 9.66 16.00
N PRO A 161 -12.47 9.42 15.15
CA PRO A 161 -13.67 10.24 15.10
C PRO A 161 -14.57 10.01 16.31
N ASP A 162 -14.98 11.12 16.93
CA ASP A 162 -16.03 11.22 17.94
C ASP A 162 -17.39 10.77 17.35
N LYS A 163 -17.96 9.70 17.90
CA LYS A 163 -19.41 9.55 18.04
C LYS A 163 -19.72 8.98 19.42
N SER A 164 -20.03 9.92 20.30
CA SER A 164 -20.49 9.75 21.66
C SER A 164 -21.87 9.06 21.70
N GLN A 165 -21.83 7.83 22.21
CA GLN A 165 -22.73 7.14 23.16
C GLN A 165 -24.25 6.94 22.93
N PRO A 166 -24.81 5.87 23.55
CA PRO A 166 -26.18 5.38 23.36
C PRO A 166 -27.15 5.75 24.51
N ASP A 167 -28.44 5.45 24.26
CA ASP A 167 -29.56 5.14 25.18
C ASP A 167 -30.10 6.31 26.05
N SER A 168 -31.40 6.64 26.16
CA SER A 168 -32.71 5.98 25.92
C SER A 168 -33.83 7.04 26.18
N PRO A 169 -35.09 6.69 26.53
CA PRO A 169 -36.27 6.30 25.75
C PRO A 169 -37.32 7.45 25.60
N HIS A 170 -38.55 7.08 25.19
CA HIS A 170 -39.83 7.80 25.29
C HIS A 170 -40.35 8.53 24.03
N ALA A 171 -41.22 7.85 23.28
CA ALA A 171 -42.57 8.34 22.93
C ALA A 171 -43.19 7.40 21.87
N ALA A 172 -43.82 6.32 22.35
CA ALA A 172 -44.98 5.80 21.63
C ALA A 172 -46.13 6.77 21.91
N GLN A 173 -46.54 7.52 20.89
CA GLN A 173 -47.88 8.08 20.85
C GLN A 173 -48.54 7.70 19.54
N GLU A 174 -49.73 7.19 19.76
CA GLU A 174 -50.73 6.62 18.89
C GLU A 174 -51.46 7.72 18.09
N LEU A 175 -52.14 7.28 17.02
CA LEU A 175 -53.26 7.93 16.31
C LEU A 175 -52.85 9.11 15.40
N SER A 176 -53.26 9.17 14.14
CA SER A 176 -54.55 8.79 13.54
C SER A 176 -54.39 8.37 12.07
#